data_AF-H2C6G4-F1
#
_entry.id   AF-H2C6G4-F1
#
_cell.length_a   1.000
_cell.length_b   1.000
_cell.length_c   1.000
_cell.angle_alpha   90.00
_cell.angle_beta   90.00
_cell.angle_gamma   90.00
#
_symmetry.space_group_name_H-M   'P 1'
#
loop_
_entity.id
_entity.type
_entity.pdbx_description
1 polymer ?
#
loop_
_entity_poly.entity_id
_entity_poly.type
_entity_poly.pdbx_seq_one_letter_code
_entity_poly.pdbx_strand_id
1 'polypeptide(L)'
;MPNVVITFLVIVVTLMMALGVFSLYTTYFSAQSITLQERETLVAQSKQLVTFVSPITFRGITPNYQYFNVSFLLWYSSPTKNVTLVPFVVNQLPGIGVYLYTPSVEENALIMTNSSGKLNVIRGFHLSSTVFTTQGQQLSVNAEAFPVGQSGTVMVNAKVSPGQIIVVWILTYEFGSWYRLGYFFVNPEDAGLGLYVTTATAPYLGNSKNTNFQPPHLFSNNQGVQLGLWFKVIDNATSPSNILYFTFNATNNKIYYIYIYQYGEKILVKTNASPNNPIPLANANVGAKYFINLSFGSQVKQDGISIYNSSGNLINYTTLGIGEANSYVASVKFGSPYQAVEISQAFLETLQNENGLGAFYNTSSTALRNGFYYNNTEPLYQIINGAKNNLHAIVYWYFVYPTSSPPPYVSATVWYWPNGNSSLNETYLYPSGPNTWTID
;
A
#
# COMPACT_ATOMS: atom_id res chain seq x y z
N MET A 1 30.54 -91.10 -0.16
CA MET A 1 31.39 -89.90 0.10
C MET A 1 31.19 -88.71 -0.85
N PRO A 2 30.80 -88.83 -2.15
CA PRO A 2 30.65 -87.65 -3.02
C PRO A 2 29.49 -86.70 -2.65
N ASN A 3 28.44 -87.22 -2.01
CA ASN A 3 27.23 -86.44 -1.69
C ASN A 3 27.44 -85.39 -0.59
N VAL A 4 28.37 -85.62 0.35
CA VAL A 4 28.64 -84.70 1.47
C VAL A 4 29.41 -83.48 1.00
N VAL A 5 30.36 -83.67 0.08
CA VAL A 5 31.16 -82.59 -0.50
C VAL A 5 30.29 -81.66 -1.35
N ILE A 6 29.41 -82.22 -2.18
CA ILE A 6 28.48 -81.44 -3.00
C ILE A 6 27.51 -80.64 -2.12
N THR A 7 26.95 -81.27 -1.08
CA THR A 7 26.03 -80.59 -0.15
C THR A 7 26.74 -79.45 0.61
N PHE A 8 27.98 -79.65 1.04
CA PHE A 8 28.79 -78.60 1.67
C PHE A 8 29.08 -77.44 0.71
N LEU A 9 29.41 -77.73 -0.54
CA LEU A 9 29.64 -76.72 -1.57
C LEU A 9 28.39 -75.90 -1.87
N VAL A 10 27.22 -76.53 -1.94
CA VAL A 10 25.93 -75.85 -2.11
C VAL A 10 25.62 -74.94 -0.92
N ILE A 11 25.86 -75.39 0.31
CA ILE A 11 25.68 -74.56 1.52
C ILE A 11 26.58 -73.33 1.47
N VAL A 12 27.87 -73.50 1.17
CA VAL A 12 28.84 -72.39 1.10
C VAL A 12 28.46 -71.39 0.01
N VAL A 13 28.10 -71.87 -1.18
CA VAL A 13 27.70 -71.03 -2.32
C VAL A 13 26.41 -70.26 -2.01
N THR A 14 25.43 -70.90 -1.36
CA THR A 14 24.18 -70.25 -0.95
C THR A 14 24.44 -69.17 0.10
N LEU A 15 25.34 -69.43 1.06
CA LEU A 15 25.70 -68.47 2.11
C LEU A 15 26.47 -67.27 1.55
N MET A 16 27.37 -67.50 0.59
CA MET A 16 28.06 -66.44 -0.15
C MET A 16 27.09 -65.57 -0.97
N MET A 17 26.13 -66.19 -1.67
CA MET A 17 25.11 -65.44 -2.42
C MET A 17 24.20 -64.63 -1.49
N ALA A 18 23.78 -65.19 -0.35
CA ALA A 18 22.97 -64.48 0.64
C ALA A 18 23.72 -63.26 1.22
N LEU A 19 25.01 -63.41 1.53
CA LEU A 19 25.86 -62.30 1.99
C LEU A 19 26.05 -61.23 0.91
N GLY A 20 26.23 -61.63 -0.35
CA GLY A 20 26.33 -60.72 -1.48
C GLY A 20 25.04 -59.90 -1.70
N VAL A 21 23.87 -60.56 -1.65
CA VAL A 21 22.57 -59.89 -1.76
C VAL A 21 22.32 -58.97 -0.57
N PHE A 22 22.67 -59.40 0.65
CA PHE A 22 22.54 -58.57 1.85
C PHE A 22 23.43 -57.31 1.78
N SER A 23 24.68 -57.46 1.33
CA SER A 23 25.60 -56.35 1.06
C SER A 23 24.98 -55.32 0.10
N LEU A 24 24.46 -55.78 -1.05
CA LEU A 24 23.81 -54.91 -2.04
C LEU A 24 22.57 -54.21 -1.46
N TYR A 25 21.75 -54.92 -0.68
CA TYR A 25 20.61 -54.32 0.01
C TYR A 25 21.03 -53.26 1.02
N THR A 26 22.06 -53.52 1.83
CA THR A 26 22.55 -52.54 2.81
C THR A 26 23.10 -51.27 2.15
N THR A 27 23.78 -51.39 1.01
CA THR A 27 24.29 -50.24 0.26
C THR A 27 23.17 -49.43 -0.40
N TYR A 28 22.14 -50.12 -0.91
CA TYR A 28 20.96 -49.47 -1.47
C TYR A 28 20.17 -48.70 -0.40
N PHE A 29 19.92 -49.33 0.75
CA PHE A 29 19.21 -48.68 1.86
C PHE A 29 20.00 -47.52 2.47
N SER A 30 21.33 -47.61 2.56
CA SER A 30 22.16 -46.50 3.04
C SER A 30 22.13 -45.30 2.09
N ALA A 31 22.07 -45.53 0.78
CA ALA A 31 21.93 -44.46 -0.21
C ALA A 31 20.53 -43.82 -0.12
N GLN A 32 19.48 -44.63 0.01
CA GLN A 32 18.12 -44.12 0.18
C GLN A 32 17.91 -43.37 1.50
N SER A 33 18.56 -43.79 2.60
CA SER A 33 18.43 -43.11 3.89
C SER A 33 18.97 -41.69 3.85
N ILE A 34 20.04 -41.43 3.08
CA ILE A 34 20.59 -40.08 2.90
C ILE A 34 19.57 -39.21 2.16
N THR A 35 19.04 -39.69 1.03
CA THR A 35 18.03 -38.94 0.25
C THR A 35 16.73 -38.73 1.03
N LEU A 36 16.33 -39.69 1.87
CA LEU A 36 15.15 -39.57 2.74
C LEU A 36 15.38 -38.49 3.81
N GLN A 37 16.55 -38.51 4.47
CA GLN A 37 16.92 -37.54 5.49
C GLN A 37 17.05 -36.11 4.93
N GLU A 38 17.60 -35.96 3.73
CA GLU A 38 17.65 -34.68 2.99
C GLU A 38 16.23 -34.14 2.74
N ARG A 39 15.31 -35.00 2.27
CA ARG A 39 13.90 -34.63 2.06
C ARG A 39 13.19 -34.27 3.34
N GLU A 40 13.37 -35.05 4.41
CA GLU A 40 12.76 -34.75 5.72
C GLU A 40 13.27 -33.42 6.28
N THR A 41 14.55 -33.12 6.10
CA THR A 41 15.14 -31.82 6.47
C THR A 41 14.50 -30.67 5.71
N LEU A 42 14.38 -30.77 4.38
CA LEU A 42 13.75 -29.75 3.54
C LEU A 42 12.27 -29.56 3.87
N VAL A 43 11.54 -30.65 4.14
CA VAL A 43 10.13 -30.59 4.58
C VAL A 43 10.01 -29.91 5.94
N ALA A 44 10.90 -30.22 6.89
CA ALA A 44 10.91 -29.57 8.20
C ALA A 44 11.20 -28.07 8.08
N GLN A 45 12.17 -27.68 7.24
CA GLN A 45 12.50 -26.28 6.98
C GLN A 45 11.33 -25.52 6.34
N SER A 46 10.66 -26.14 5.34
CA SER A 46 9.48 -25.59 4.68
C SER A 46 8.34 -25.30 5.66
N LYS A 47 8.14 -26.17 6.66
CA LYS A 47 7.12 -25.97 7.71
C LYS A 47 7.47 -24.87 8.71
N GLN A 48 8.76 -24.54 8.86
CA GLN A 48 9.24 -23.49 9.76
C GLN A 48 9.33 -22.11 9.07
N LEU A 49 9.20 -22.07 7.74
CA LEU A 49 9.17 -20.84 6.98
C LEU A 49 7.93 -20.02 7.39
N VAL A 50 8.17 -18.79 7.85
CA VAL A 50 7.10 -17.84 8.14
C VAL A 50 7.17 -16.70 7.13
N THR A 51 6.05 -16.41 6.50
CA THR A 51 5.91 -15.26 5.61
C THR A 51 4.72 -14.42 6.06
N PHE A 52 4.89 -13.11 5.97
CA PHE A 52 3.83 -12.15 6.19
C PHE A 52 3.86 -11.12 5.08
N VAL A 53 2.70 -10.86 4.48
CA VAL A 53 2.54 -9.85 3.44
C VAL A 53 1.74 -8.70 4.03
N SER A 54 2.21 -7.46 3.82
CA SER A 54 1.48 -6.29 4.33
C SER A 54 0.05 -6.23 3.76
N PRO A 55 -0.95 -5.79 4.54
CA PRO A 55 -2.35 -5.71 4.11
C PRO A 55 -2.47 -4.87 2.86
N ILE A 56 -3.04 -5.47 1.84
CA ILE A 56 -2.93 -5.02 0.47
C ILE A 56 -4.24 -4.21 0.17
N THR A 57 -4.13 -2.96 -0.35
CA THR A 57 -5.12 -1.85 -0.44
C THR A 57 -5.62 -1.26 -1.79
N PHE A 58 -5.16 -1.61 -3.01
CA PHE A 58 -5.77 -1.18 -4.29
C PHE A 58 -6.42 -2.35 -5.03
N ARG A 59 -7.68 -2.16 -5.44
CA ARG A 59 -8.39 -3.00 -6.39
C ARG A 59 -8.32 -2.32 -7.76
N GLY A 60 -7.69 -2.95 -8.75
CA GLY A 60 -7.84 -2.52 -10.13
C GLY A 60 -9.31 -2.70 -10.52
N ILE A 61 -10.06 -1.62 -10.69
CA ILE A 61 -11.40 -1.69 -11.25
C ILE A 61 -11.36 -1.05 -12.65
N THR A 62 -11.85 -1.82 -13.62
CA THR A 62 -12.03 -1.50 -15.04
C THR A 62 -12.84 -0.19 -15.25
N PRO A 63 -12.62 0.55 -16.37
CA PRO A 63 -12.76 -0.04 -17.69
C PRO A 63 -11.54 -0.01 -18.63
N ASN A 64 -10.36 0.51 -18.26
CA ASN A 64 -9.31 0.71 -19.29
C ASN A 64 -7.83 0.77 -18.86
N TYR A 65 -7.38 -0.02 -17.88
CA TYR A 65 -5.92 -0.14 -17.61
C TYR A 65 -5.36 -1.38 -18.28
N GLN A 66 -4.48 -1.20 -19.29
CA GLN A 66 -3.72 -2.31 -19.88
C GLN A 66 -2.74 -2.92 -18.87
N TYR A 67 -2.13 -2.08 -18.02
CA TYR A 67 -1.20 -2.49 -16.95
C TYR A 67 -1.28 -1.52 -15.75
N PHE A 68 -0.89 -1.99 -14.56
CA PHE A 68 -0.70 -1.18 -13.35
C PHE A 68 0.49 -1.70 -12.52
N ASN A 69 1.14 -0.82 -11.76
CA ASN A 69 2.25 -1.19 -10.87
C ASN A 69 1.71 -1.59 -9.49
N VAL A 70 2.21 -2.70 -8.97
CA VAL A 70 1.85 -3.28 -7.69
C VAL A 70 3.09 -3.32 -6.81
N SER A 71 3.02 -2.66 -5.66
CA SER A 71 4.04 -2.80 -4.61
C SER A 71 3.43 -3.30 -3.32
N PHE A 72 4.14 -4.20 -2.64
CA PHE A 72 3.80 -4.66 -1.30
C PHE A 72 5.06 -5.05 -0.53
N LEU A 73 4.92 -5.20 0.77
CA LEU A 73 6.02 -5.62 1.62
C LEU A 73 5.88 -7.09 1.96
N LEU A 74 6.98 -7.79 1.80
CA LEU A 74 7.16 -9.14 2.23
C LEU A 74 8.09 -9.13 3.44
N TRP A 75 7.56 -9.53 4.59
CA TRP A 75 8.38 -10.02 5.67
C TRP A 75 8.51 -11.54 5.56
N TYR A 76 9.71 -12.05 5.75
CA TYR A 76 9.95 -13.49 5.76
C TYR A 76 10.98 -13.85 6.83
N SER A 77 10.88 -15.08 7.34
CA SER A 77 11.84 -15.69 8.23
C SER A 77 12.00 -17.15 7.88
N SER A 78 13.21 -17.53 7.48
CA SER A 78 13.58 -18.90 7.10
C SER A 78 14.48 -19.54 8.16
N PRO A 79 14.39 -20.87 8.35
CA PRO A 79 15.40 -21.61 9.12
C PRO A 79 16.75 -21.72 8.40
N THR A 80 16.81 -21.42 7.09
CA THR A 80 18.04 -21.45 6.28
C THR A 80 18.68 -20.07 6.16
N LYS A 81 20.02 -20.01 6.16
CA LYS A 81 20.76 -18.74 6.04
C LYS A 81 20.71 -18.12 4.64
N ASN A 82 20.66 -18.97 3.62
CA ASN A 82 20.75 -18.58 2.22
C ASN A 82 19.37 -18.66 1.57
N VAL A 83 18.63 -17.55 1.63
CA VAL A 83 17.33 -17.44 0.98
C VAL A 83 17.44 -16.59 -0.27
N THR A 84 16.80 -17.06 -1.33
CA THR A 84 16.66 -16.36 -2.60
C THR A 84 15.18 -16.23 -2.94
N LEU A 85 14.74 -15.03 -3.29
CA LEU A 85 13.38 -14.77 -3.74
C LEU A 85 13.32 -14.71 -5.26
N VAL A 86 12.28 -15.31 -5.84
CA VAL A 86 12.00 -15.21 -7.28
C VAL A 86 10.57 -14.68 -7.42
N PRO A 87 10.38 -13.35 -7.61
CA PRO A 87 9.07 -12.76 -7.87
C PRO A 87 8.75 -12.83 -9.36
N PHE A 88 7.51 -13.15 -9.71
CA PHE A 88 7.05 -13.19 -11.09
C PHE A 88 5.53 -13.00 -11.18
N VAL A 89 5.08 -12.60 -12.36
CA VAL A 89 3.67 -12.29 -12.65
C VAL A 89 3.10 -13.38 -13.56
N VAL A 90 1.90 -13.87 -13.24
CA VAL A 90 1.24 -14.93 -14.03
C VAL A 90 -0.25 -14.65 -14.20
N ASN A 91 -0.82 -15.09 -15.32
CA ASN A 91 -2.26 -15.13 -15.51
C ASN A 91 -2.85 -16.26 -14.67
N GLN A 92 -3.89 -15.98 -13.89
CA GLN A 92 -4.56 -17.03 -13.13
C GLN A 92 -5.35 -17.94 -14.09
N LEU A 93 -4.94 -19.20 -14.20
CA LEU A 93 -5.62 -20.21 -15.01
C LEU A 93 -6.64 -20.97 -14.15
N PRO A 94 -7.89 -21.13 -14.62
CA PRO A 94 -8.90 -21.91 -13.91
C PRO A 94 -8.43 -23.34 -13.64
N GLY A 95 -8.55 -23.81 -12.39
CA GLY A 95 -8.23 -25.19 -12.00
C GLY A 95 -6.76 -25.50 -11.78
N ILE A 96 -5.84 -24.54 -11.98
CA ILE A 96 -4.41 -24.71 -11.67
C ILE A 96 -4.11 -24.13 -10.28
N GLY A 97 -3.61 -24.99 -9.38
CA GLY A 97 -3.15 -24.56 -8.06
C GLY A 97 -1.92 -23.67 -8.16
N VAL A 98 -1.85 -22.62 -7.33
CA VAL A 98 -0.78 -21.61 -7.37
C VAL A 98 0.62 -22.22 -7.23
N TYR A 99 0.73 -23.36 -6.54
CA TYR A 99 1.97 -24.12 -6.37
C TYR A 99 2.59 -24.62 -7.69
N LEU A 100 1.87 -24.62 -8.81
CA LEU A 100 2.35 -25.09 -10.11
C LEU A 100 2.85 -23.98 -11.03
N TYR A 101 2.58 -22.71 -10.73
CA TYR A 101 3.04 -21.61 -11.59
C TYR A 101 4.56 -21.49 -11.55
N THR A 102 5.19 -21.52 -12.72
CA THR A 102 6.64 -21.35 -12.89
C THR A 102 6.96 -20.00 -13.53
N PRO A 103 8.03 -19.33 -13.09
CA PRO A 103 8.45 -18.07 -13.68
C PRO A 103 8.89 -18.23 -15.14
N SER A 104 8.55 -17.24 -15.98
CA SER A 104 8.98 -17.12 -17.39
C SER A 104 9.74 -15.82 -17.62
N VAL A 105 10.45 -15.76 -18.76
CA VAL A 105 11.55 -14.81 -19.09
C VAL A 105 11.21 -13.31 -19.00
N GLU A 106 9.95 -12.91 -18.95
CA GLU A 106 9.61 -11.48 -18.86
C GLU A 106 9.78 -10.95 -17.44
N GLU A 107 10.81 -10.12 -17.25
CA GLU A 107 11.05 -9.35 -16.02
C GLU A 107 9.90 -8.38 -15.77
N ASN A 108 8.92 -8.85 -14.99
CA ASN A 108 7.75 -8.06 -14.61
C ASN A 108 7.70 -7.79 -13.11
N ALA A 109 8.73 -8.17 -12.34
CA ALA A 109 8.82 -7.92 -10.90
C ALA A 109 10.25 -7.76 -10.39
N LEU A 110 10.43 -6.92 -9.36
CA LEU A 110 11.69 -6.55 -8.74
C LEU A 110 11.60 -6.62 -7.21
N ILE A 111 12.72 -6.91 -6.55
CA ILE A 111 12.86 -6.78 -5.10
C ILE A 111 13.67 -5.54 -4.75
N MET A 112 13.16 -4.74 -3.83
CA MET A 112 13.80 -3.52 -3.35
C MET A 112 13.97 -3.54 -1.83
N THR A 113 15.00 -2.87 -1.33
CA THR A 113 15.19 -2.60 0.10
C THR A 113 15.18 -1.09 0.35
N ASN A 114 14.85 -0.72 1.59
CA ASN A 114 14.90 0.66 2.05
C ASN A 114 15.66 0.72 3.38
N SER A 115 16.97 0.92 3.31
CA SER A 115 17.84 1.01 4.50
C SER A 115 18.09 2.45 4.98
N SER A 116 17.77 3.46 4.17
CA SER A 116 18.14 4.87 4.44
C SER A 116 17.11 5.91 3.98
N GLY A 117 15.87 5.51 3.73
CA GLY A 117 14.83 6.34 3.13
C GLY A 117 14.88 6.39 1.60
N LYS A 118 15.87 5.75 0.96
CA LYS A 118 15.96 5.58 -0.50
C LYS A 118 15.69 4.13 -0.88
N LEU A 119 14.89 3.93 -1.93
CA LEU A 119 14.63 2.63 -2.51
C LEU A 119 15.81 2.19 -3.37
N ASN A 120 16.39 1.04 -3.03
CA ASN A 120 17.44 0.41 -3.82
C ASN A 120 16.97 -0.98 -4.26
N VAL A 121 17.03 -1.25 -5.56
CA VAL A 121 16.80 -2.59 -6.11
C VAL A 121 17.90 -3.51 -5.58
N ILE A 122 17.52 -4.66 -5.01
CA ILE A 122 18.49 -5.68 -4.64
C ILE A 122 19.14 -6.18 -5.93
N ARG A 123 20.47 -6.27 -5.93
CA ARG A 123 21.19 -6.85 -7.07
C ARG A 123 20.81 -8.33 -7.20
N GLY A 124 20.00 -8.64 -8.22
CA GLY A 124 19.62 -9.99 -8.60
C GLY A 124 20.70 -10.70 -9.41
N PHE A 125 20.43 -11.97 -9.69
CA PHE A 125 21.14 -12.75 -10.68
C PHE A 125 20.13 -13.57 -11.49
N HIS A 126 20.44 -13.80 -12.75
CA HIS A 126 19.62 -14.63 -13.61
C HIS A 126 19.74 -16.11 -13.22
N LEU A 127 18.62 -16.71 -12.79
CA LEU A 127 18.52 -18.12 -12.45
C LEU A 127 17.88 -18.89 -13.60
N SER A 128 18.70 -19.67 -14.30
CA SER A 128 18.27 -20.61 -15.33
C SER A 128 18.67 -22.03 -14.92
N SER A 129 17.82 -22.69 -14.14
CA SER A 129 18.12 -24.01 -13.58
C SER A 129 16.86 -24.80 -13.20
N THR A 130 17.05 -26.07 -12.83
CA THR A 130 15.98 -26.89 -12.26
C THR A 130 15.86 -26.62 -10.78
N VAL A 131 14.64 -26.31 -10.33
CA VAL A 131 14.27 -26.16 -8.93
C VAL A 131 13.40 -27.34 -8.51
N PHE A 132 13.71 -27.94 -7.37
CA PHE A 132 12.96 -29.05 -6.82
C PHE A 132 11.98 -28.57 -5.73
N THR A 133 10.78 -29.13 -5.69
CA THR A 133 9.93 -28.98 -4.50
C THR A 133 10.47 -29.85 -3.37
N THR A 134 10.06 -29.56 -2.13
CA THR A 134 10.39 -30.43 -0.97
C THR A 134 9.87 -31.86 -1.10
N GLN A 135 8.90 -32.10 -2.01
CA GLN A 135 8.37 -33.43 -2.34
C GLN A 135 9.10 -34.09 -3.53
N GLY A 136 10.08 -33.43 -4.13
CA GLY A 136 10.90 -33.96 -5.23
C GLY A 136 10.36 -33.71 -6.64
N GLN A 137 9.31 -32.89 -6.80
CA GLN A 137 8.84 -32.48 -8.12
C GLN A 137 9.83 -31.49 -8.74
N GLN A 138 10.17 -31.68 -10.01
CA GLN A 138 11.03 -30.78 -10.77
C GLN A 138 10.22 -29.64 -11.38
N LEU A 139 10.74 -28.42 -11.26
CA LEU A 139 10.18 -27.20 -11.83
C LEU A 139 11.31 -26.47 -12.56
N SER A 140 11.08 -26.10 -13.82
CA SER A 140 12.04 -25.28 -14.56
C SER A 140 11.88 -23.81 -14.19
N VAL A 141 13.01 -23.14 -13.93
CA VAL A 141 13.06 -21.71 -13.65
C VAL A 141 13.90 -21.00 -14.68
N ASN A 142 13.37 -19.90 -15.19
CA ASN A 142 14.08 -18.95 -16.02
C ASN A 142 13.62 -17.53 -15.66
N ALA A 143 14.26 -16.92 -14.65
CA ALA A 143 13.93 -15.59 -14.16
C ALA A 143 15.03 -14.98 -13.30
N GLU A 144 14.91 -13.68 -13.03
CA GLU A 144 15.73 -12.98 -12.04
C GLU A 144 15.44 -13.45 -10.62
N ALA A 145 16.52 -13.68 -9.87
CA ALA A 145 16.49 -14.20 -8.51
C ALA A 145 17.27 -13.28 -7.57
N PHE A 146 16.70 -12.97 -6.41
CA PHE A 146 17.20 -11.94 -5.50
C PHE A 146 17.66 -12.56 -4.18
N PRO A 147 18.95 -12.50 -3.82
CA PRO A 147 19.43 -12.98 -2.53
C PRO A 147 19.02 -12.02 -1.40
N VAL A 148 18.36 -12.52 -0.36
CA VAL A 148 17.76 -11.67 0.68
C VAL A 148 18.22 -11.98 2.12
N GLY A 149 18.88 -13.11 2.36
CA GLY A 149 19.37 -13.53 3.69
C GLY A 149 18.34 -14.33 4.48
N GLN A 150 18.60 -14.65 5.75
CA GLN A 150 17.75 -15.56 6.54
C GLN A 150 16.36 -15.00 6.87
N SER A 151 16.28 -13.71 7.17
CA SER A 151 15.05 -13.02 7.53
C SER A 151 15.15 -11.54 7.20
N GLY A 152 14.03 -10.93 6.84
CA GLY A 152 13.98 -9.50 6.63
C GLY A 152 12.66 -9.03 6.04
N THR A 153 12.58 -7.72 5.83
CA THR A 153 11.49 -7.09 5.10
C THR A 153 12.02 -6.56 3.77
N VAL A 154 11.38 -6.95 2.68
CA VAL A 154 11.68 -6.45 1.33
C VAL A 154 10.42 -5.91 0.68
N MET A 155 10.58 -4.97 -0.24
CA MET A 155 9.51 -4.52 -1.12
C MET A 155 9.54 -5.36 -2.40
N VAL A 156 8.40 -5.93 -2.75
CA VAL A 156 8.17 -6.52 -4.07
C VAL A 156 7.46 -5.46 -4.90
N ASN A 157 7.97 -5.14 -6.09
CA ASN A 157 7.33 -4.24 -7.04
C ASN A 157 7.15 -4.97 -8.36
N ALA A 158 5.93 -5.02 -8.91
CA ALA A 158 5.61 -5.74 -10.13
C ALA A 158 4.68 -4.96 -11.04
N LYS A 159 4.87 -5.10 -12.36
CA LYS A 159 3.94 -4.60 -13.37
C LYS A 159 2.96 -5.72 -13.71
N VAL A 160 1.66 -5.47 -13.53
CA VAL A 160 0.61 -6.47 -13.71
C VAL A 160 -0.51 -5.95 -14.62
N SER A 161 -1.27 -6.88 -15.19
CA SER A 161 -2.49 -6.64 -15.97
C SER A 161 -3.72 -7.14 -15.19
N PRO A 162 -4.94 -6.72 -15.55
CA PRO A 162 -6.16 -7.33 -15.00
C PRO A 162 -6.15 -8.86 -15.16
N GLY A 163 -6.57 -9.60 -14.14
CA GLY A 163 -6.54 -11.08 -14.07
C GLY A 163 -5.17 -11.71 -13.76
N GLN A 164 -4.12 -10.91 -13.57
CA GLN A 164 -2.80 -11.41 -13.20
C GLN A 164 -2.56 -11.38 -11.69
N ILE A 165 -1.85 -12.40 -11.21
CA ILE A 165 -1.38 -12.50 -9.82
C ILE A 165 0.14 -12.40 -9.76
N ILE A 166 0.66 -12.03 -8.59
CA ILE A 166 2.10 -11.99 -8.32
C ILE A 166 2.42 -13.18 -7.43
N VAL A 167 3.36 -14.01 -7.87
CA VAL A 167 3.85 -15.15 -7.13
C VAL A 167 5.29 -14.88 -6.75
N VAL A 168 5.66 -15.21 -5.52
CA VAL A 168 7.05 -15.12 -5.07
C VAL A 168 7.45 -16.47 -4.50
N TRP A 169 8.43 -17.08 -5.15
CA TRP A 169 9.04 -18.30 -4.65
C TRP A 169 10.13 -17.96 -3.65
N ILE A 170 10.23 -18.80 -2.62
CA ILE A 170 11.27 -18.73 -1.59
C ILE A 170 12.15 -19.96 -1.77
N LEU A 171 13.35 -19.72 -2.27
CA LEU A 171 14.31 -20.76 -2.61
C LEU A 171 15.45 -20.81 -1.61
N THR A 172 16.03 -22.01 -1.48
CA THR A 172 17.32 -22.25 -0.82
C THR A 172 18.19 -23.09 -1.76
N TYR A 173 19.51 -22.95 -1.63
CA TYR A 173 20.47 -23.81 -2.31
C TYR A 173 21.15 -24.71 -1.28
N GLU A 174 20.73 -25.97 -1.23
CA GLU A 174 21.24 -26.99 -0.31
C GLU A 174 21.45 -28.30 -1.07
N PHE A 175 22.29 -29.20 -0.57
CA PHE A 175 22.52 -30.52 -1.20
C PHE A 175 22.87 -30.46 -2.70
N GLY A 176 23.50 -29.38 -3.16
CA GLY A 176 23.90 -29.18 -4.56
C GLY A 176 22.75 -28.89 -5.53
N SER A 177 21.56 -28.50 -5.05
CA SER A 177 20.41 -28.19 -5.89
C SER A 177 19.57 -27.04 -5.31
N TRP A 178 18.79 -26.38 -6.18
CA TRP A 178 17.83 -25.38 -5.75
C TRP A 178 16.54 -26.05 -5.29
N TYR A 179 16.08 -25.69 -4.09
CA TYR A 179 14.84 -26.18 -3.52
C TYR A 179 13.88 -25.03 -3.23
N ARG A 180 12.61 -25.20 -3.62
CA ARG A 180 11.52 -24.30 -3.22
C ARG A 180 11.02 -24.68 -1.83
N LEU A 181 11.44 -23.92 -0.83
CA LEU A 181 10.97 -24.06 0.55
C LEU A 181 9.50 -23.67 0.70
N GLY A 182 9.08 -22.66 -0.04
CA GLY A 182 7.70 -22.20 -0.02
C GLY A 182 7.41 -21.21 -1.14
N TYR A 183 6.17 -20.77 -1.16
CA TYR A 183 5.72 -19.71 -2.04
C TYR A 183 4.60 -18.96 -1.34
N PHE A 184 4.41 -17.72 -1.75
CA PHE A 184 3.18 -17.00 -1.48
C PHE A 184 2.75 -16.31 -2.77
N PHE A 185 1.50 -15.87 -2.78
CA PHE A 185 0.98 -15.10 -3.89
C PHE A 185 0.12 -13.96 -3.39
N VAL A 186 0.07 -12.93 -4.21
CA VAL A 186 -0.79 -11.77 -4.04
C VAL A 186 -1.69 -11.71 -5.25
N ASN A 187 -3.01 -11.75 -5.02
CA ASN A 187 -3.98 -11.42 -6.06
C ASN A 187 -4.34 -9.93 -5.95
N PRO A 188 -3.90 -9.08 -6.90
CA PRO A 188 -4.29 -7.67 -6.92
C PRO A 188 -5.80 -7.42 -7.03
N GLU A 189 -6.59 -8.39 -7.53
CA GLU A 189 -8.05 -8.26 -7.66
C GLU A 189 -8.81 -8.56 -6.35
N ASP A 190 -8.34 -9.53 -5.58
CA ASP A 190 -8.99 -9.99 -4.34
C ASP A 190 -8.42 -9.34 -3.07
N ALA A 191 -7.12 -9.06 -3.08
CA ALA A 191 -6.36 -8.68 -1.89
C ALA A 191 -5.64 -7.32 -2.04
N GLY A 192 -5.71 -6.69 -3.21
CA GLY A 192 -4.66 -5.81 -3.75
C GLY A 192 -4.24 -4.61 -2.91
N LEU A 193 -2.95 -4.15 -3.00
CA LEU A 193 -1.89 -3.14 -2.52
C LEU A 193 -1.29 -2.85 -1.09
N GLY A 194 -0.20 -3.49 -0.66
CA GLY A 194 0.38 -3.36 0.70
C GLY A 194 1.00 -2.00 1.01
N LEU A 195 0.30 -1.08 1.69
CA LEU A 195 0.77 0.30 1.90
C LEU A 195 0.73 0.74 3.39
N TYR A 196 1.79 1.43 3.85
CA TYR A 196 1.84 2.10 5.14
C TYR A 196 1.09 3.42 5.09
N VAL A 197 0.12 3.61 5.97
CA VAL A 197 -0.58 4.88 6.13
C VAL A 197 0.10 5.68 7.24
N THR A 198 0.63 6.87 6.93
CA THR A 198 1.30 7.70 7.94
C THR A 198 0.27 8.37 8.82
N THR A 199 0.26 8.02 10.11
CA THR A 199 -0.54 8.73 11.13
C THR A 199 0.13 10.03 11.58
N ALA A 200 1.46 10.14 11.42
CA ALA A 200 2.29 11.30 11.73
C ALA A 200 3.57 11.36 10.87
N THR A 201 3.90 12.53 10.32
CA THR A 201 5.26 12.83 9.82
C THR A 201 6.20 13.13 10.98
N ALA A 202 7.50 12.96 10.76
CA ALA A 202 8.54 13.31 11.74
C ALA A 202 8.49 14.82 12.13
N PRO A 203 9.09 15.22 13.27
CA PRO A 203 9.32 16.62 13.62
C PRO A 203 10.02 17.37 12.48
N TYR A 204 9.33 18.32 11.85
CA TYR A 204 9.89 19.13 10.78
C TYR A 204 10.77 20.23 11.38
N LEU A 205 12.05 20.26 11.02
CA LEU A 205 13.06 21.23 11.48
C LEU A 205 13.31 22.37 10.47
N GLY A 206 12.51 22.48 9.41
CA GLY A 206 12.80 23.37 8.28
C GLY A 206 12.21 24.77 8.40
N ASN A 207 13.07 25.78 8.42
CA ASN A 207 12.70 27.14 8.00
C ASN A 207 12.53 27.17 6.47
N SER A 208 11.43 26.67 5.92
CA SER A 208 11.13 26.87 4.49
C SER A 208 10.36 28.18 4.29
N LYS A 209 11.09 29.30 4.32
CA LYS A 209 10.57 30.61 3.88
C LYS A 209 10.65 30.84 2.36
N ASN A 210 11.08 29.85 1.58
CA ASN A 210 11.24 30.00 0.13
C ASN A 210 10.51 28.89 -0.62
N THR A 211 9.21 29.06 -0.81
CA THR A 211 8.53 28.56 -2.00
C THR A 211 8.52 29.70 -3.02
N ASN A 212 9.17 29.54 -4.17
CA ASN A 212 8.98 30.42 -5.35
C ASN A 212 7.57 30.18 -5.94
N PHE A 213 6.54 30.34 -5.11
CA PHE A 213 5.15 30.29 -5.50
C PHE A 213 4.74 31.70 -5.92
N GLN A 214 3.99 31.83 -7.02
CA GLN A 214 3.29 33.08 -7.34
C GLN A 214 1.84 32.91 -6.89
N PRO A 215 1.44 33.56 -5.77
CA PRO A 215 0.07 33.54 -5.25
C PRO A 215 -0.96 34.07 -6.26
N PRO A 216 -2.27 33.83 -6.04
CA PRO A 216 -2.90 33.11 -4.92
C PRO A 216 -3.51 31.74 -5.31
N HIS A 217 -3.47 30.77 -4.41
CA HIS A 217 -4.18 29.47 -4.57
C HIS A 217 -5.53 29.44 -3.84
N LEU A 218 -5.72 30.36 -2.91
CA LEU A 218 -7.00 30.76 -2.38
C LEU A 218 -7.11 32.28 -2.62
N PHE A 219 -8.11 32.73 -3.36
CA PHE A 219 -8.29 34.14 -3.69
C PHE A 219 -9.23 34.83 -2.69
N SER A 220 -9.11 36.15 -2.59
CA SER A 220 -10.08 36.99 -1.87
C SER A 220 -11.48 36.98 -2.48
N ASN A 221 -11.65 36.42 -3.68
CA ASN A 221 -12.91 36.22 -4.37
C ASN A 221 -13.28 34.73 -4.57
N ASN A 222 -12.67 33.80 -3.83
CA ASN A 222 -13.05 32.39 -3.89
C ASN A 222 -14.55 32.23 -3.63
N GLN A 223 -15.24 31.61 -4.58
CA GLN A 223 -16.69 31.44 -4.51
C GLN A 223 -17.10 30.15 -3.78
N GLY A 224 -16.12 29.31 -3.45
CA GLY A 224 -16.31 28.06 -2.74
C GLY A 224 -14.99 27.40 -2.39
N VAL A 225 -14.96 26.72 -1.25
CA VAL A 225 -13.85 25.87 -0.79
C VAL A 225 -14.43 24.51 -0.45
N GLN A 226 -13.73 23.46 -0.89
CA GLN A 226 -14.01 22.09 -0.48
C GLN A 226 -12.75 21.45 0.07
N LEU A 227 -12.90 20.67 1.13
CA LEU A 227 -11.83 19.89 1.73
C LEU A 227 -12.40 18.52 2.10
N GLY A 228 -11.85 17.47 1.51
CA GLY A 228 -12.27 16.10 1.78
C GLY A 228 -11.11 15.21 2.17
N LEU A 229 -11.39 14.20 2.99
CA LEU A 229 -10.38 13.22 3.39
C LEU A 229 -11.00 11.87 3.73
N TRP A 230 -10.18 10.85 3.56
CA TRP A 230 -10.45 9.49 3.95
C TRP A 230 -9.66 9.16 5.22
N PHE A 231 -10.35 8.67 6.25
CA PHE A 231 -9.71 8.18 7.48
C PHE A 231 -10.28 6.81 7.92
N LYS A 232 -9.47 6.05 8.66
CA LYS A 232 -9.85 4.78 9.28
C LYS A 232 -9.65 4.90 10.78
N VAL A 233 -10.60 4.39 11.57
CA VAL A 233 -10.45 4.28 13.01
C VAL A 233 -9.63 3.03 13.32
N ILE A 234 -8.52 3.18 14.02
CA ILE A 234 -7.62 2.09 14.41
C ILE A 234 -7.86 1.70 15.86
N ASP A 235 -8.15 2.68 16.71
CA ASP A 235 -8.40 2.47 18.13
C ASP A 235 -9.33 3.55 18.69
N ASN A 236 -9.90 3.29 19.86
CA ASN A 236 -10.75 4.24 20.57
C ASN A 236 -9.91 5.23 21.39
N ALA A 237 -9.85 6.47 20.91
CA ALA A 237 -9.01 7.50 21.51
C ALA A 237 -9.46 7.87 22.95
N THR A 238 -8.56 7.74 23.93
CA THR A 238 -8.82 8.13 25.33
C THR A 238 -8.68 9.64 25.56
N SER A 239 -8.11 10.36 24.60
CA SER A 239 -7.99 11.82 24.54
C SER A 239 -8.39 12.30 23.13
N PRO A 240 -8.71 13.59 22.93
CA PRO A 240 -9.07 14.11 21.61
C PRO A 240 -7.97 13.86 20.56
N SER A 241 -8.21 12.92 19.65
CA SER A 241 -7.29 12.56 18.56
C SER A 241 -7.66 13.31 17.29
N ASN A 242 -6.81 14.23 16.86
CA ASN A 242 -7.04 15.04 15.65
C ASN A 242 -7.17 14.14 14.41
N ILE A 243 -8.25 14.34 13.66
CA ILE A 243 -8.41 13.83 12.30
C ILE A 243 -8.05 14.95 11.33
N LEU A 244 -8.69 16.11 11.51
CA LEU A 244 -8.50 17.29 10.69
C LEU A 244 -8.61 18.55 11.55
N TYR A 245 -7.63 19.44 11.43
CA TYR A 245 -7.69 20.79 11.94
C TYR A 245 -7.42 21.78 10.81
N PHE A 246 -8.44 22.55 10.44
CA PHE A 246 -8.39 23.49 9.34
C PHE A 246 -8.66 24.91 9.86
N THR A 247 -7.80 25.86 9.49
CA THR A 247 -7.93 27.27 9.86
C THR A 247 -7.77 28.17 8.65
N PHE A 248 -8.63 29.18 8.53
CA PHE A 248 -8.60 30.13 7.42
C PHE A 248 -9.18 31.49 7.83
N ASN A 249 -8.83 32.53 7.06
CA ASN A 249 -9.42 33.86 7.17
C ASN A 249 -10.68 33.95 6.30
N ALA A 250 -11.73 34.56 6.85
CA ALA A 250 -12.97 34.85 6.12
C ALA A 250 -13.08 36.32 5.71
N THR A 251 -13.98 36.62 4.75
CA THR A 251 -14.23 37.98 4.23
C THR A 251 -14.65 38.98 5.30
N ASN A 252 -15.17 38.49 6.43
CA ASN A 252 -15.54 39.29 7.60
C ASN A 252 -14.36 39.60 8.56
N ASN A 253 -13.11 39.36 8.14
CA ASN A 253 -11.88 39.54 8.92
C ASN A 253 -11.80 38.68 10.19
N LYS A 254 -12.59 37.60 10.30
CA LYS A 254 -12.47 36.62 11.38
C LYS A 254 -11.66 35.41 10.92
N ILE A 255 -10.91 34.85 11.86
CA ILE A 255 -10.25 33.54 11.70
C ILE A 255 -11.26 32.48 12.13
N TYR A 256 -11.54 31.54 11.24
CA TYR A 256 -12.32 30.35 11.56
C TYR A 256 -11.41 29.15 11.78
N TYR A 257 -11.80 28.28 12.71
CA TYR A 257 -11.21 26.95 12.83
C TYR A 257 -12.30 25.88 12.77
N ILE A 258 -11.93 24.73 12.20
CA ILE A 258 -12.72 23.51 12.17
C ILE A 258 -11.82 22.39 12.69
N TYR A 259 -12.18 21.85 13.85
CA TYR A 259 -11.47 20.77 14.50
C TYR A 259 -12.34 19.52 14.52
N ILE A 260 -12.02 18.58 13.63
CA ILE A 260 -12.63 17.25 13.60
C ILE A 260 -11.70 16.27 14.29
N TYR A 261 -12.22 15.58 15.30
CA TYR A 261 -11.43 14.68 16.13
C TYR A 261 -12.25 13.48 16.60
N GLN A 262 -11.54 12.42 16.98
CA GLN A 262 -12.11 11.29 17.69
C GLN A 262 -11.94 11.46 19.19
N TYR A 263 -12.97 11.14 19.96
CA TYR A 263 -12.89 10.98 21.41
C TYR A 263 -13.81 9.83 21.86
N GLY A 264 -13.20 8.80 22.43
CA GLY A 264 -13.86 7.50 22.68
C GLY A 264 -14.42 6.92 21.38
N GLU A 265 -15.68 6.53 21.44
CA GLU A 265 -16.44 5.93 20.33
C GLU A 265 -17.14 6.98 19.45
N LYS A 266 -16.73 8.25 19.51
CA LYS A 266 -17.38 9.34 18.76
C LYS A 266 -16.39 10.12 17.91
N ILE A 267 -16.83 10.44 16.69
CA ILE A 267 -16.22 11.46 15.83
C ILE A 267 -17.01 12.74 16.04
N LEU A 268 -16.31 13.81 16.43
CA LEU A 268 -16.87 15.09 16.82
C LEU A 268 -16.27 16.21 15.98
N VAL A 269 -17.02 17.30 15.79
CA VAL A 269 -16.50 18.55 15.27
C VAL A 269 -16.67 19.68 16.28
N LYS A 270 -15.62 20.49 16.44
CA LYS A 270 -15.64 21.75 17.17
C LYS A 270 -15.22 22.88 16.24
N THR A 271 -15.94 23.99 16.27
CA THR A 271 -15.65 25.19 15.47
C THR A 271 -15.99 26.44 16.26
N ASN A 272 -15.36 27.57 15.96
CA ASN A 272 -15.78 28.89 16.45
C ASN A 272 -16.85 29.56 15.58
N ALA A 273 -17.34 28.89 14.52
CA ALA A 273 -18.47 29.35 13.73
C ALA A 273 -19.82 29.17 14.43
N SER A 274 -19.88 28.29 15.44
CA SER A 274 -21.08 28.01 16.22
C SER A 274 -20.74 28.01 17.71
N PRO A 275 -21.50 28.71 18.57
CA PRO A 275 -21.21 28.81 20.01
C PRO A 275 -21.49 27.53 20.81
N ASN A 276 -21.82 26.41 20.16
CA ASN A 276 -22.26 25.19 20.82
C ASN A 276 -21.14 24.17 21.10
N ASN A 277 -21.44 23.28 22.05
CA ASN A 277 -20.69 22.07 22.37
C ASN A 277 -20.28 21.27 21.11
N PRO A 278 -19.23 20.43 21.18
CA PRO A 278 -18.81 19.59 20.07
C PRO A 278 -19.98 18.83 19.42
N ILE A 279 -20.11 18.94 18.10
CA ILE A 279 -21.22 18.35 17.33
C ILE A 279 -20.81 16.91 16.95
N PRO A 280 -21.60 15.89 17.33
CA PRO A 280 -21.34 14.51 16.93
C PRO A 280 -21.60 14.31 15.43
N LEU A 281 -20.62 13.77 14.73
CA LEU A 281 -20.72 13.43 13.30
C LEU A 281 -21.04 11.95 13.10
N ALA A 282 -20.34 11.05 13.79
CA ALA A 282 -20.55 9.61 13.66
C ALA A 282 -20.04 8.86 14.90
N ASN A 283 -20.43 7.59 15.02
CA ASN A 283 -19.78 6.66 15.95
C ASN A 283 -18.47 6.15 15.33
N ALA A 284 -17.38 6.17 16.10
CA ALA A 284 -16.07 5.69 15.72
C ALA A 284 -15.98 4.18 15.93
N ASN A 285 -16.21 3.41 14.87
CA ASN A 285 -16.10 1.96 14.92
C ASN A 285 -14.69 1.54 14.51
N VAL A 286 -13.97 0.81 15.37
CA VAL A 286 -12.63 0.30 15.07
C VAL A 286 -12.65 -0.54 13.79
N GLY A 287 -11.69 -0.27 12.90
CA GLY A 287 -11.59 -0.89 11.58
C GLY A 287 -12.43 -0.22 10.48
N ALA A 288 -13.43 0.59 10.84
CA ALA A 288 -14.28 1.27 9.87
C ALA A 288 -13.55 2.44 9.21
N LYS A 289 -13.89 2.67 7.94
CA LYS A 289 -13.36 3.75 7.09
C LYS A 289 -14.48 4.75 6.83
N TYR A 290 -14.12 6.02 6.92
CA TYR A 290 -15.02 7.14 6.78
C TYR A 290 -14.44 8.16 5.82
N PHE A 291 -15.31 8.78 5.03
CA PHE A 291 -14.96 9.93 4.21
C PHE A 291 -15.64 11.17 4.77
N ILE A 292 -14.87 12.22 5.01
CA ILE A 292 -15.38 13.52 5.41
C ILE A 292 -15.30 14.44 4.20
N ASN A 293 -16.35 15.23 4.00
CA ASN A 293 -16.37 16.32 3.03
C ASN A 293 -16.85 17.60 3.73
N LEU A 294 -15.98 18.58 3.79
CA LEU A 294 -16.27 19.95 4.21
C LEU A 294 -16.43 20.80 2.95
N SER A 295 -17.51 21.57 2.84
CA SER A 295 -17.68 22.55 1.77
C SER A 295 -18.35 23.81 2.29
N PHE A 296 -17.91 24.98 1.84
CA PHE A 296 -18.45 26.28 2.26
C PHE A 296 -18.14 27.38 1.23
N GLY A 297 -18.91 28.47 1.23
CA GLY A 297 -18.70 29.63 0.35
C GLY A 297 -19.97 30.13 -0.34
N SER A 298 -19.89 31.30 -0.98
CA SER A 298 -21.02 32.06 -1.54
C SER A 298 -21.86 31.30 -2.57
N GLN A 299 -21.21 30.48 -3.40
CA GLN A 299 -21.85 29.73 -4.48
C GLN A 299 -22.07 28.25 -4.12
N VAL A 300 -21.65 27.82 -2.94
CA VAL A 300 -21.74 26.43 -2.51
C VAL A 300 -23.14 26.15 -1.97
N LYS A 301 -23.86 25.24 -2.62
CA LYS A 301 -25.25 24.88 -2.25
C LYS A 301 -25.35 24.01 -0.98
N GLN A 302 -24.25 23.39 -0.56
CA GLN A 302 -24.17 22.53 0.62
C GLN A 302 -23.05 23.03 1.53
N ASP A 303 -23.35 24.04 2.34
CA ASP A 303 -22.41 24.58 3.32
C ASP A 303 -22.42 23.73 4.59
N GLY A 304 -21.33 23.04 4.89
CA GLY A 304 -21.20 22.22 6.08
C GLY A 304 -20.26 21.05 5.94
N ILE A 305 -20.41 20.09 6.86
CA ILE A 305 -19.62 18.87 6.94
C ILE A 305 -20.54 17.68 6.74
N SER A 306 -20.22 16.86 5.74
CA SER A 306 -20.82 15.55 5.52
C SER A 306 -19.82 14.47 5.90
N ILE A 307 -20.30 13.38 6.50
CA ILE A 307 -19.51 12.17 6.75
C ILE A 307 -20.20 10.97 6.11
N TYR A 308 -19.43 10.15 5.40
CA TYR A 308 -19.88 8.99 4.65
C TYR A 308 -19.16 7.73 5.12
N ASN A 309 -19.80 6.57 4.93
CA ASN A 309 -19.16 5.28 5.17
C ASN A 309 -18.35 4.80 3.95
N SER A 310 -17.65 3.67 4.07
CA SER A 310 -16.88 3.05 3.00
C SER A 310 -17.67 2.67 1.73
N SER A 311 -19.00 2.55 1.85
CA SER A 311 -19.90 2.25 0.73
C SER A 311 -20.40 3.51 0.01
N GLY A 312 -20.03 4.71 0.48
CA GLY A 312 -20.49 5.98 -0.08
C GLY A 312 -21.82 6.47 0.48
N ASN A 313 -22.39 5.81 1.49
CA ASN A 313 -23.64 6.26 2.10
C ASN A 313 -23.38 7.39 3.09
N LEU A 314 -24.19 8.45 3.03
CA LEU A 314 -24.17 9.54 4.00
C LEU A 314 -24.57 9.00 5.37
N ILE A 315 -23.70 9.18 6.36
CA ILE A 315 -23.97 8.85 7.76
C ILE A 315 -24.64 10.04 8.45
N ASN A 316 -24.07 11.24 8.26
CA ASN A 316 -24.57 12.44 8.90
C ASN A 316 -24.10 13.70 8.16
N TYR A 317 -24.81 14.79 8.37
CA TYR A 317 -24.50 16.11 7.83
C TYR A 317 -24.78 17.17 8.89
N THR A 318 -23.88 18.14 9.03
CA THR A 318 -24.09 19.34 9.84
C THR A 318 -23.76 20.57 9.03
N THR A 319 -24.64 21.58 9.09
CA THR A 319 -24.36 22.89 8.50
C THR A 319 -23.31 23.62 9.32
N LEU A 320 -22.46 24.39 8.66
CA LEU A 320 -21.56 25.33 9.30
C LEU A 320 -22.02 26.75 8.96
N GLY A 321 -22.20 27.61 9.97
CA GLY A 321 -22.50 29.02 9.77
C GLY A 321 -21.24 29.80 9.37
N ILE A 322 -20.50 29.31 8.40
CA ILE A 322 -19.22 29.85 7.96
C ILE A 322 -19.47 30.79 6.79
N GLY A 323 -18.88 31.98 6.85
CA GLY A 323 -18.95 32.93 5.74
C GLY A 323 -18.02 32.56 4.59
N GLU A 324 -17.87 33.45 3.63
CA GLU A 324 -16.95 33.28 2.52
C GLU A 324 -15.49 33.26 2.98
N ALA A 325 -14.70 32.34 2.42
CA ALA A 325 -13.25 32.37 2.59
C ALA A 325 -12.67 33.62 1.94
N ASN A 326 -11.80 34.33 2.66
CA ASN A 326 -10.95 35.40 2.15
C ASN A 326 -9.52 35.09 2.56
N SER A 327 -8.93 34.05 1.96
CA SER A 327 -7.70 33.50 2.49
C SER A 327 -6.56 33.65 1.50
N TYR A 328 -5.72 34.65 1.71
CA TYR A 328 -4.32 34.60 1.27
C TYR A 328 -3.46 33.69 2.16
N VAL A 329 -4.01 33.17 3.26
CA VAL A 329 -3.32 32.27 4.21
C VAL A 329 -4.35 31.29 4.77
N ALA A 330 -4.13 29.99 4.56
CA ALA A 330 -4.87 28.91 5.23
C ALA A 330 -3.91 27.85 5.75
N SER A 331 -4.28 27.17 6.82
CA SER A 331 -3.47 26.06 7.37
C SER A 331 -4.33 24.83 7.60
N VAL A 332 -3.77 23.68 7.26
CA VAL A 332 -4.39 22.38 7.47
C VAL A 332 -3.43 21.46 8.21
N LYS A 333 -3.95 20.76 9.22
CA LYS A 333 -3.23 19.76 9.99
C LYS A 333 -4.00 18.44 10.07
N PHE A 334 -3.33 17.37 9.68
CA PHE A 334 -3.90 16.02 9.64
C PHE A 334 -3.41 15.15 10.79
N GLY A 335 -4.25 14.27 11.31
CA GLY A 335 -3.84 13.21 12.23
C GLY A 335 -3.28 13.70 13.57
N SER A 336 -2.88 12.76 14.42
CA SER A 336 -2.20 13.05 15.68
C SER A 336 -1.20 11.95 16.03
N PRO A 337 -0.22 12.22 16.92
CA PRO A 337 0.73 11.21 17.40
C PRO A 337 0.08 10.02 18.11
N TYR A 338 -1.19 10.14 18.53
CA TYR A 338 -1.89 9.14 19.34
C TYR A 338 -2.41 7.93 18.55
N GLN A 339 -2.11 7.81 17.25
CA GLN A 339 -2.39 6.65 16.38
C GLN A 339 -3.83 6.06 16.46
N ALA A 340 -4.83 6.84 16.90
CA ALA A 340 -6.22 6.35 16.94
C ALA A 340 -6.87 6.33 15.55
N VAL A 341 -6.35 7.13 14.63
CA VAL A 341 -6.85 7.26 13.25
C VAL A 341 -5.72 7.23 12.24
N GLU A 342 -6.02 6.63 11.09
CA GLU A 342 -5.16 6.53 9.91
C GLU A 342 -5.79 7.34 8.77
N ILE A 343 -5.05 8.28 8.18
CA ILE A 343 -5.54 9.11 7.06
C ILE A 343 -4.81 8.67 5.82
N SER A 344 -5.55 8.31 4.77
CA SER A 344 -4.94 7.77 3.54
C SER A 344 -4.74 8.84 2.47
N GLN A 345 -5.74 9.69 2.27
CA GLN A 345 -5.73 10.74 1.28
C GLN A 345 -6.57 11.91 1.75
N ALA A 346 -6.21 13.10 1.29
CA ALA A 346 -7.00 14.30 1.45
C ALA A 346 -6.87 15.17 0.18
N PHE A 347 -7.86 16.01 -0.06
CA PHE A 347 -7.79 17.03 -1.09
C PHE A 347 -8.41 18.33 -0.59
N LEU A 348 -7.92 19.45 -1.12
CA LEU A 348 -8.52 20.77 -0.99
C LEU A 348 -8.76 21.32 -2.38
N GLU A 349 -9.90 21.93 -2.61
CA GLU A 349 -10.28 22.52 -3.89
C GLU A 349 -10.89 23.90 -3.69
N THR A 350 -10.66 24.77 -4.68
CA THR A 350 -11.16 26.14 -4.69
C THR A 350 -11.94 26.43 -5.96
N LEU A 351 -13.14 26.98 -5.79
CA LEU A 351 -14.07 27.36 -6.86
C LEU A 351 -13.84 28.82 -7.27
N GLN A 352 -13.68 29.07 -8.57
CA GLN A 352 -13.55 30.42 -9.10
C GLN A 352 -14.89 31.09 -9.37
N ASN A 353 -15.84 30.36 -9.93
CA ASN A 353 -17.15 30.91 -10.32
C ASN A 353 -18.21 29.80 -10.39
N GLU A 354 -19.49 30.19 -10.45
CA GLU A 354 -20.64 29.26 -10.43
C GLU A 354 -20.59 28.20 -11.56
N ASN A 355 -20.02 28.51 -12.73
CA ASN A 355 -19.91 27.55 -13.84
C ASN A 355 -19.01 26.34 -13.48
N GLY A 356 -18.17 26.47 -12.45
CA GLY A 356 -17.32 25.40 -11.94
C GLY A 356 -18.01 24.44 -10.97
N LEU A 357 -19.25 24.70 -10.54
CA LEU A 357 -19.92 23.90 -9.50
C LEU A 357 -20.02 22.42 -9.86
N GLY A 358 -20.21 22.09 -11.13
CA GLY A 358 -20.23 20.70 -11.59
C GLY A 358 -18.89 19.99 -11.34
N ALA A 359 -17.78 20.65 -11.68
CA ALA A 359 -16.44 20.12 -11.45
C ALA A 359 -16.11 20.05 -9.94
N PHE A 360 -16.50 21.06 -9.18
CA PHE A 360 -16.33 21.15 -7.72
C PHE A 360 -16.98 19.96 -6.98
N TYR A 361 -18.25 19.65 -7.27
CA TYR A 361 -18.87 18.45 -6.69
C TYR A 361 -18.32 17.14 -7.26
N ASN A 362 -17.82 17.16 -8.50
CA ASN A 362 -17.22 15.97 -9.10
C ASN A 362 -15.93 15.55 -8.39
N THR A 363 -15.11 16.50 -7.92
CA THR A 363 -13.88 16.24 -7.15
C THR A 363 -14.17 15.39 -5.90
N SER A 364 -15.04 15.86 -5.01
CA SER A 364 -15.44 15.10 -3.80
C SER A 364 -16.11 13.77 -4.13
N SER A 365 -17.01 13.74 -5.12
CA SER A 365 -17.68 12.49 -5.50
C SER A 365 -16.71 11.45 -6.07
N THR A 366 -15.70 11.90 -6.81
CA THR A 366 -14.63 11.05 -7.37
C THR A 366 -13.74 10.52 -6.25
N ALA A 367 -13.30 11.39 -5.32
CA ALA A 367 -12.52 10.98 -4.16
C ALA A 367 -13.27 9.98 -3.27
N LEU A 368 -14.57 10.20 -3.02
CA LEU A 368 -15.44 9.28 -2.30
C LEU A 368 -15.57 7.95 -3.03
N ARG A 369 -15.94 7.96 -4.31
CA ARG A 369 -16.19 6.74 -5.11
C ARG A 369 -14.94 5.88 -5.25
N ASN A 370 -13.78 6.50 -5.43
CA ASN A 370 -12.53 5.78 -5.62
C ASN A 370 -12.06 5.09 -4.32
N GLY A 371 -12.53 5.59 -3.16
CA GLY A 371 -12.41 4.91 -1.88
C GLY A 371 -11.08 5.14 -1.17
N PHE A 372 -11.04 4.70 0.10
CA PHE A 372 -9.99 5.01 1.08
C PHE A 372 -8.55 4.96 0.54
N TYR A 373 -8.18 3.95 -0.22
CA TYR A 373 -6.78 3.70 -0.60
C TYR A 373 -6.41 4.07 -2.04
N TYR A 374 -7.28 4.79 -2.73
CA TYR A 374 -7.01 5.17 -4.12
C TYR A 374 -5.95 6.27 -4.20
N ASN A 375 -5.03 6.14 -5.17
CA ASN A 375 -3.93 7.09 -5.38
C ASN A 375 -3.77 7.59 -6.81
N ASN A 376 -4.56 7.09 -7.75
CA ASN A 376 -4.39 7.56 -9.11
C ASN A 376 -4.97 8.98 -9.21
N THR A 377 -4.10 9.98 -9.26
CA THR A 377 -4.46 11.39 -9.30
C THR A 377 -5.00 11.84 -10.66
N GLU A 378 -4.88 11.02 -11.70
CA GLU A 378 -5.31 11.33 -13.07
C GLU A 378 -6.76 11.84 -13.15
N PRO A 379 -7.77 11.24 -12.48
CA PRO A 379 -9.13 11.77 -12.53
C PRO A 379 -9.26 13.17 -11.93
N LEU A 380 -8.53 13.46 -10.84
CA LEU A 380 -8.55 14.79 -10.22
C LEU A 380 -7.87 15.82 -11.15
N TYR A 381 -6.76 15.45 -11.77
CA TYR A 381 -6.09 16.25 -12.79
C TYR A 381 -7.02 16.55 -13.99
N GLN A 382 -7.72 15.53 -14.49
CA GLN A 382 -8.67 15.68 -15.60
C GLN A 382 -9.85 16.60 -15.24
N ILE A 383 -10.33 16.56 -13.99
CA ILE A 383 -11.40 17.44 -13.51
C ILE A 383 -10.94 18.91 -13.57
N ILE A 384 -9.80 19.26 -12.97
CA ILE A 384 -9.31 20.66 -12.98
C ILE A 384 -8.91 21.13 -14.38
N ASN A 385 -8.29 20.26 -15.18
CA ASN A 385 -7.93 20.57 -16.56
C ASN A 385 -9.19 20.84 -17.42
N GLY A 386 -10.19 19.96 -17.31
CA GLY A 386 -11.47 20.08 -18.01
C GLY A 386 -12.31 21.28 -17.55
N ALA A 387 -12.14 21.73 -16.31
CA ALA A 387 -12.83 22.89 -15.77
C ALA A 387 -12.34 24.23 -16.34
N LYS A 388 -11.21 24.26 -17.08
CA LYS A 388 -10.72 25.43 -17.84
C LYS A 388 -10.81 26.75 -17.05
N ASN A 389 -10.17 26.80 -15.88
CA ASN A 389 -10.16 27.95 -14.95
C ASN A 389 -11.50 28.25 -14.25
N ASN A 390 -12.48 27.35 -14.26
CA ASN A 390 -13.64 27.49 -13.37
C ASN A 390 -13.36 26.96 -11.95
N LEU A 391 -12.29 26.18 -11.80
CA LEU A 391 -11.65 25.83 -10.54
C LEU A 391 -10.31 26.54 -10.46
N HIS A 392 -9.99 27.12 -9.31
CA HIS A 392 -8.73 27.83 -9.11
C HIS A 392 -7.57 26.86 -8.87
N ALA A 393 -7.75 25.92 -7.94
CA ALA A 393 -6.75 24.93 -7.61
C ALA A 393 -7.36 23.65 -7.03
N ILE A 394 -6.62 22.54 -7.20
CA ILE A 394 -6.80 21.30 -6.43
C ILE A 394 -5.44 20.98 -5.79
N VAL A 395 -5.44 20.87 -4.47
CA VAL A 395 -4.33 20.35 -3.67
C VAL A 395 -4.67 18.92 -3.28
N TYR A 396 -3.74 17.99 -3.46
CA TYR A 396 -3.91 16.59 -3.12
C TYR A 396 -2.77 16.11 -2.22
N TRP A 397 -3.13 15.51 -1.09
CA TRP A 397 -2.21 14.85 -0.16
C TRP A 397 -2.44 13.34 -0.21
N TYR A 398 -1.34 12.60 -0.32
CA TYR A 398 -1.34 11.15 -0.25
C TYR A 398 -0.43 10.68 0.89
N PHE A 399 -1.03 10.05 1.89
CA PHE A 399 -0.38 9.65 3.14
C PHE A 399 -0.03 8.17 3.18
N VAL A 400 -0.14 7.51 2.04
CA VAL A 400 -0.01 6.07 1.93
C VAL A 400 1.27 5.75 1.16
N TYR A 401 2.20 5.06 1.78
CA TYR A 401 3.52 4.79 1.23
C TYR A 401 3.74 3.30 1.04
N PRO A 402 4.34 2.88 -0.08
CA PRO A 402 4.69 1.48 -0.27
C PRO A 402 5.82 1.02 0.65
N THR A 403 6.49 1.92 1.38
CA THR A 403 7.75 1.67 2.11
C THR A 403 7.57 1.56 3.63
N SER A 404 8.32 0.66 4.27
CA SER A 404 8.41 0.54 5.75
C SER A 404 9.05 1.71 6.47
N SER A 405 9.71 2.57 5.71
CA SER A 405 10.20 3.86 6.15
C SER A 405 9.50 4.91 5.29
N PRO A 406 8.34 5.44 5.69
CA PRO A 406 7.72 6.57 5.00
C PRO A 406 8.71 7.74 4.96
N PRO A 407 8.66 8.59 3.91
CA PRO A 407 9.54 9.75 3.85
C PRO A 407 9.30 10.64 5.08
N PRO A 408 10.35 11.33 5.58
CA PRO A 408 10.22 12.17 6.77
C PRO A 408 9.23 13.34 6.58
N TYR A 409 8.88 13.66 5.34
CA TYR A 409 7.87 14.64 4.95
C TYR A 409 7.03 14.13 3.77
N VAL A 410 5.76 14.49 3.76
CA VAL A 410 4.81 14.23 2.67
C VAL A 410 4.56 15.53 1.91
N SER A 411 4.95 15.64 0.64
CA SER A 411 4.55 16.79 -0.17
C SER A 411 3.11 16.62 -0.66
N ALA A 412 2.38 17.73 -0.77
CA ALA A 412 1.12 17.78 -1.49
C ALA A 412 1.39 18.10 -2.97
N THR A 413 0.66 17.49 -3.88
CA THR A 413 0.62 17.93 -5.28
C THR A 413 -0.40 19.05 -5.41
N VAL A 414 -0.07 20.10 -6.14
CA VAL A 414 -0.95 21.25 -6.39
C VAL A 414 -1.10 21.43 -7.89
N TRP A 415 -2.32 21.35 -8.38
CA TRP A 415 -2.68 21.77 -9.73
C TRP A 415 -3.45 23.08 -9.64
N TYR A 416 -3.10 24.07 -10.46
CA TYR A 416 -3.74 25.37 -10.39
C TYR A 416 -3.67 26.13 -11.71
N TRP A 417 -4.62 27.05 -11.88
CA TRP A 417 -4.66 27.98 -13.00
C TRP A 417 -4.06 29.32 -12.56
N PRO A 418 -2.90 29.74 -13.12
CA PRO A 418 -2.31 31.03 -12.79
C PRO A 418 -3.16 32.17 -13.33
N ASN A 419 -3.28 33.26 -12.57
CA ASN A 419 -4.00 34.48 -12.99
C ASN A 419 -3.51 34.99 -14.36
N GLY A 420 -4.30 34.75 -15.41
CA GLY A 420 -4.05 35.24 -16.77
C GLY A 420 -3.32 34.29 -17.72
N ASN A 421 -3.02 33.04 -17.32
CA ASN A 421 -2.38 32.05 -18.19
C ASN A 421 -3.37 31.06 -18.83
N SER A 422 -2.99 30.54 -19.99
CA SER A 422 -3.77 29.58 -20.80
C SER A 422 -3.49 28.12 -20.50
N SER A 423 -2.59 27.80 -19.56
CA SER A 423 -2.19 26.44 -19.21
C SER A 423 -2.30 26.15 -17.71
N LEU A 424 -2.76 24.94 -17.40
CA LEU A 424 -2.75 24.37 -16.06
C LEU A 424 -1.30 24.10 -15.61
N ASN A 425 -0.96 24.53 -14.40
CA ASN A 425 0.36 24.32 -13.81
C ASN A 425 0.31 23.26 -12.70
N GLU A 426 1.44 22.56 -12.50
CA GLU A 426 1.67 21.63 -11.38
C GLU A 426 2.85 22.11 -10.52
N THR A 427 2.71 21.98 -9.20
CA THR A 427 3.77 22.26 -8.23
C THR A 427 3.59 21.40 -6.97
N TYR A 428 4.54 21.46 -6.03
CA TYR A 428 4.52 20.69 -4.78
C TYR A 428 4.57 21.59 -3.53
N LEU A 429 3.71 21.30 -2.56
CA LEU A 429 3.66 21.97 -1.26
C LEU A 429 4.28 21.08 -0.18
N TYR A 430 5.34 21.56 0.46
CA TYR A 430 6.00 20.84 1.54
C TYR A 430 5.39 21.20 2.91
N PRO A 431 5.44 20.29 3.89
CA PRO A 431 4.89 20.57 5.21
C PRO A 431 5.69 21.68 5.90
N SER A 432 5.00 22.58 6.58
CA SER A 432 5.57 23.63 7.45
C SER A 432 5.77 23.16 8.90
N GLY A 433 5.19 22.02 9.25
CA GLY A 433 5.27 21.36 10.55
C GLY A 433 4.81 19.90 10.47
N PRO A 434 4.85 19.12 11.57
CA PRO A 434 4.39 17.73 11.57
C PRO A 434 2.92 17.63 11.14
N ASN A 435 2.67 16.91 10.04
CA ASN A 435 1.41 16.85 9.32
C ASN A 435 0.73 18.22 9.14
N THR A 436 1.49 19.30 8.96
CA THR A 436 0.94 20.66 8.88
C THR A 436 1.40 21.30 7.58
N TRP A 437 0.46 21.86 6.83
CA TRP A 437 0.72 22.63 5.61
C TRP A 437 0.12 24.03 5.77
N THR A 438 0.86 25.00 5.25
CA THR A 438 0.40 26.39 5.14
C THR A 438 0.29 26.71 3.65
N ILE A 439 -0.86 27.23 3.24
CA ILE A 439 -1.15 27.64 1.86
C ILE A 439 -1.20 29.16 1.89
N ASP A 440 -0.15 29.80 1.34
CA ASP A 440 0.06 31.24 1.26
C ASP A 440 0.03 31.75 -0.19
#